data_AF-A0A2A9NU65-F1
#
_entry.id   AF-A0A2A9NU65-F1
#
_cell.length_a   1.000
_cell.length_b   1.000
_cell.length_c   1.000
_cell.angle_alpha   90.00
_cell.angle_beta   90.00
_cell.angle_gamma   90.00
#
_symmetry.space_group_name_H-M   'P 1'
#
loop_
_entity.id
_entity.type
_entity.pdbx_description
1 polymer ?
#
loop_
_entity_poly.entity_id
_entity_poly.type
_entity_poly.pdbx_seq_one_letter_code
_entity_poly.pdbx_strand_id
1 'polypeptide(L)' 'MPSEDTKEYIAKAVEVGRTVLHYGWIPLIIYVGFTRSNPQPSLIKCASMFLHLLLAY' A
#
# COMPACT_ATOMS: atom_id res chain seq x y z
N MET A 1 -24.62 -13.55 19.07
CA MET A 1 -23.37 -12.81 19.30
C MET A 1 -22.24 -13.70 18.81
N PRO A 2 -21.26 -13.20 18.03
CA PRO A 2 -20.09 -13.99 17.67
C PRO A 2 -19.40 -14.52 18.93
N SER A 3 -18.85 -15.74 18.87
CA SER A 3 -18.07 -16.32 19.98
C SER A 3 -16.85 -15.44 20.28
N GLU A 4 -16.34 -15.50 21.51
CA GLU A 4 -15.14 -14.75 21.90
C GLU A 4 -13.96 -15.08 20.97
N ASP A 5 -13.80 -16.36 20.59
CA ASP A 5 -12.79 -16.80 19.62
C ASP A 5 -12.93 -16.11 18.24
N THR A 6 -14.17 -15.93 17.78
CA THR A 6 -14.45 -15.23 16.51
C THR A 6 -14.08 -13.76 16.61
N LYS A 7 -14.33 -13.12 17.75
CA LYS A 7 -13.97 -11.71 17.99
C LYS A 7 -12.46 -11.52 18.04
N GLU A 8 -11.74 -12.43 18.71
CA GLU A 8 -10.28 -12.41 18.75
C GLU A 8 -9.67 -12.56 17.35
N TYR A 9 -10.19 -13.49 16.54
CA TYR A 9 -9.73 -13.66 15.16
C TYR A 9 -9.93 -12.39 14.33
N ILE A 10 -11.12 -11.78 14.40
CA ILE A 10 -11.41 -10.53 13.68
C ILE A 10 -10.51 -9.41 14.17
N ALA A 11 -10.29 -9.28 15.48
CA ALA A 11 -9.40 -8.27 16.03
C ALA A 11 -7.96 -8.43 15.50
N LYS A 12 -7.47 -9.67 15.42
CA LYS A 12 -6.15 -9.97 14.82
C LYS A 12 -6.09 -9.68 13.34
N ALA A 13 -7.13 -10.02 12.58
CA ALA A 13 -7.20 -9.69 11.16
C ALA A 13 -7.19 -8.18 10.92
N VAL A 14 -7.89 -7.41 11.76
CA VAL A 14 -7.92 -5.94 11.68
C VAL A 14 -6.56 -5.34 12.04
N GLU A 15 -5.89 -5.87 13.07
CA GLU A 15 -4.55 -5.43 13.49
C GLU A 15 -3.51 -5.63 12.36
N VAL A 16 -3.53 -6.80 11.71
CA VAL A 16 -2.68 -7.08 10.54
C VAL A 16 -3.09 -6.21 9.35
N GLY A 17 -4.40 -6.10 9.08
CA GLY A 17 -4.95 -5.31 7.98
C GLY A 17 -4.53 -3.84 8.06
N ARG A 18 -4.48 -3.25 9.26
CA ARG A 18 -4.00 -1.88 9.49
C ARG A 18 -2.55 -1.71 9.03
N THR A 19 -1.70 -2.67 9.36
CA THR A 19 -0.27 -2.66 8.99
C THR A 19 -0.11 -2.81 7.48
N VAL A 20 -0.81 -3.77 6.87
CA VAL A 20 -0.78 -4.01 5.42
C VAL A 20 -1.26 -2.79 4.66
N LEU A 21 -2.37 -2.17 5.06
CA LEU A 21 -2.88 -0.98 4.40
C LEU A 21 -1.94 0.21 4.58
N HIS A 22 -1.36 0.39 5.77
CA HIS A 22 -0.48 1.52 6.07
C HIS A 22 0.85 1.49 5.28
N TYR A 23 1.44 0.31 5.09
CA TYR A 23 2.69 0.18 4.33
C TYR A 23 2.50 -0.24 2.87
N GLY A 24 1.38 -0.87 2.54
CA GLY A 24 1.08 -1.41 1.22
C GLY A 24 0.41 -0.43 0.26
N TRP A 25 -0.18 0.66 0.74
CA TRP A 25 -0.90 1.60 -0.15
C TRP A 25 0.01 2.29 -1.18
N ILE A 26 1.24 2.67 -0.79
CA ILE A 26 2.19 3.33 -1.71
C ILE A 26 2.65 2.37 -2.82
N PRO A 27 3.17 1.16 -2.52
CA PRO A 27 3.52 0.18 -3.55
C PRO A 27 2.37 -0.14 -4.50
N LEU A 28 1.14 -0.25 -3.98
CA LEU A 28 -0.04 -0.56 -4.78
C LEU A 28 -0.33 0.53 -5.82
N ILE A 29 -0.32 1.80 -5.41
CA ILE A 29 -0.55 2.94 -6.32
C ILE A 29 0.53 2.98 -7.40
N ILE A 30 1.81 2.78 -7.01
CA ILE A 30 2.93 2.76 -7.96
C ILE A 30 2.75 1.62 -8.97
N TYR A 31 2.37 0.42 -8.53
CA TYR A 31 2.14 -0.73 -9.41
C TYR A 31 1.02 -0.48 -10.43
N VAL A 32 -0.10 0.10 -10.00
CA VAL A 32 -1.21 0.44 -10.91
C VAL A 32 -0.76 1.49 -11.93
N GLY A 33 -0.09 2.57 -11.48
CA GLY A 33 0.44 3.60 -12.37
C GLY A 33 1.46 3.06 -13.37
N PHE A 34 2.34 2.16 -12.92
CA PHE A 34 3.32 1.49 -13.77
C PHE A 34 2.63 0.63 -14.83
N THR A 35 1.70 -0.25 -14.45
CA THR A 35 1.10 -1.23 -15.38
C THR A 35 0.11 -0.61 -16.37
N ARG A 36 -0.53 0.52 -16.04
CA ARG A 36 -1.56 1.16 -16.88
C ARG A 36 -1.08 2.33 -17.72
N SER A 37 0.18 2.75 -17.58
CA SER A 37 0.76 3.84 -18.38
C SER A 37 1.27 3.36 -19.73
N ASN A 38 1.08 4.17 -20.77
CA ASN A 38 1.68 3.96 -22.09
C ASN A 38 2.36 5.26 -22.58
N PRO A 39 3.69 5.26 -22.81
CA PRO A 39 4.62 4.15 -22.61
C PRO A 39 4.81 3.78 -21.13
N GLN A 40 5.16 2.52 -20.87
CA GLN A 40 5.36 2.04 -19.50
C GLN A 40 6.60 2.74 -18.88
N PRO A 41 6.47 3.40 -17.73
CA PRO A 41 7.59 4.13 -17.11
C PRO A 41 8.63 3.16 -16.56
N SER A 42 9.89 3.57 -16.46
CA SER A 42 10.90 2.78 -15.75
C SER A 42 10.73 2.92 -14.23
N LEU A 43 11.11 1.89 -13.46
CA LEU A 43 11.06 1.93 -11.99
C LEU A 43 11.91 3.07 -11.39
N ILE A 44 13.02 3.43 -12.05
CA ILE A 44 13.88 4.56 -11.67
C ILE A 44 13.10 5.89 -11.71
N LYS A 45 12.22 6.07 -12.71
CA LYS A 45 11.38 7.26 -12.84
C LYS A 45 10.30 7.32 -11.75
N CYS A 46 9.74 6.18 -11.35
CA CYS A 46 8.80 6.10 -10.23
C CYS A 46 9.49 6.42 -8.89
N ALA A 47 10.69 5.90 -8.67
CA ALA A 47 11.48 6.18 -7.46
C ALA A 47 11.90 7.65 -7.36
N SER A 48 12.30 8.27 -8.48
CA SER A 48 12.67 9.69 -8.49
C SER A 48 11.48 10.62 -8.27
N MET A 49 10.29 10.28 -8.77
CA MET A 49 9.05 11.00 -8.49
C MET A 49 8.72 10.96 -6.99
N PHE A 50 8.84 9.79 -6.36
CA PHE A 50 8.57 9.62 -4.94
C PHE A 50 9.59 10.36 -4.06
N LEU A 51 10.87 10.31 -4.41
CA LEU A 51 11.92 11.07 -3.73
C LEU A 51 11.66 12.58 -3.80
N HIS A 52 11.27 13.10 -4.97
CA HIS A 52 10.88 14.51 -5.09
C HIS A 52 9.71 14.89 -4.20
N LEU A 53 8.69 14.04 -4.11
CA LEU A 53 7.54 14.27 -3.24
C LEU A 53 7.97 14.32 -1.78
N LEU A 54 8.85 13.43 -1.33
CA LEU A 54 9.39 13.44 0.03
C LEU A 54 10.24 14.67 0.35
N LEU A 55 10.95 15.22 -0.64
CA LEU A 55 11.78 16.42 -0.47
C LEU A 55 10.98 17.74 -0.54
N ALA A 56 9.74 17.69 -1.03
CA ALA A 56 8.87 18.86 -1.19
C ALA A 56 7.89 19.09 -0.01
N TYR A 57 7.94 18.23 1.02
CA TYR A 57 7.23 18.34 2.30
C TYR A 57 8.24 18.42 3.45
#